data_AF-A0A1G8Y0M3-F1
#
_entry.id   AF-A0A1G8Y0M3-F1
#
_cell.length_a   1.000
_cell.length_b   1.000
_cell.length_c   1.000
_cell.angle_alpha   90.00
_cell.angle_beta   90.00
_cell.angle_gamma   90.00
#
_symmetry.space_group_name_H-M   'P 1'
#
loop_
_entity.id
_entity.type
_entity.pdbx_description
1 polymer ?
#
loop_
_entity_poly.entity_id
_entity_poly.type
_entity_poly.pdbx_seq_one_letter_code
_entity_poly.pdbx_strand_id
1 'polypeptide(L)' 'MLALYLLQSASVHVNTLLLQHALHSPGWDELLGPAERRALSPLFWFNINPYGRFRLDMTTRLDFGHTRA' A
#
# COMPACT_ATOMS: atom_id res chain seq x y z
N MET A 1 15.24 -3.55 3.82
CA MET A 1 14.06 -4.46 3.89
C MET A 1 13.16 -4.14 5.07
N LEU A 2 13.63 -4.10 6.32
CA LEU A 2 12.79 -3.80 7.51
C LEU A 2 12.00 -2.47 7.40
N ALA A 3 12.64 -1.39 6.95
CA ALA A 3 11.97 -0.09 6.77
C ALA A 3 10.84 -0.12 5.72
N LEU A 4 10.96 -0.96 4.68
CA LEU A 4 9.93 -1.10 3.65
C LEU A 4 8.75 -1.92 4.15
N TYR A 5 9.00 -2.98 4.92
CA TYR A 5 7.96 -3.73 5.61
C TYR A 5 7.20 -2.86 6.61
N LEU A 6 7.91 -2.03 7.38
CA LEU A 6 7.29 -1.09 8.31
C LEU A 6 6.40 -0.07 7.58
N LEU A 7 6.88 0.48 6.46
CA LEU A 7 6.11 1.42 5.63
C LEU A 7 4.86 0.75 5.03
N GLN A 8 4.98 -0.50 4.57
CA GLN A 8 3.87 -1.27 4.05
C GLN A 8 2.82 -1.54 5.14
N SER A 9 3.24 -1.97 6.33
CA SER A 9 2.35 -2.19 7.48
C SER A 9 1.67 -0.91 7.95
N ALA A 10 2.40 0.21 8.01
CA ALA A 10 1.83 1.52 8.37
C ALA A 10 0.76 1.97 7.37
N SER A 11 1.01 1.77 6.06
CA SER A 11 0.04 2.11 5.01
C SER A 11 -1.23 1.27 5.09
N VAL A 12 -1.10 -0.05 5.34
CA VAL A 12 -2.24 -0.95 5.55
C VAL A 12 -3.06 -0.53 6.78
N HIS A 13 -2.39 -0.11 7.85
CA HIS A 13 -3.06 0.35 9.06
C HIS A 13 -3.87 1.64 8.83
N VAL A 14 -3.27 2.64 8.17
CA VAL A 14 -3.96 3.88 7.81
C VAL A 14 -5.17 3.60 6.90
N ASN A 15 -5.02 2.74 5.90
CA ASN A 15 -6.13 2.34 5.03
C ASN A 15 -7.28 1.68 5.81
N THR A 16 -6.96 0.88 6.82
CA THR A 16 -7.97 0.25 7.69
C THR A 16 -8.76 1.31 8.45
N LEU A 17 -8.08 2.29 9.04
CA LEU A 17 -8.73 3.38 9.77
C LEU A 17 -9.59 4.25 8.85
N LEU A 18 -9.12 4.57 7.64
CA LEU A 18 -9.88 5.33 6.65
C LEU A 18 -11.15 4.60 6.21
N LEU A 19 -11.04 3.29 5.97
CA LEU A 19 -12.21 2.47 5.62
C LEU A 19 -13.20 2.41 6.78
N GLN A 20 -12.74 2.17 8.00
CA GLN A 20 -13.60 2.16 9.20
C GLN A 20 -14.33 3.49 9.37
N HIS A 21 -13.64 4.60 9.16
CA HIS A 21 -14.23 5.94 9.22
C HIS A 21 -15.30 6.15 8.14
N ALA A 22 -15.02 5.76 6.89
CA ALA A 22 -15.98 5.86 5.79
C ALA A 22 -17.23 5.01 6.06
N LEU A 23 -17.04 3.77 6.52
CA LEU A 23 -18.12 2.83 6.83
C LEU A 23 -18.93 3.19 8.09
N HIS A 24 -18.41 4.06 8.95
CA HIS A 24 -19.15 4.61 10.09
C HIS A 24 -20.25 5.60 9.64
N SER A 25 -20.25 6.02 8.37
CA SER A 25 -21.33 6.85 7.84
C SER A 25 -22.65 6.05 7.78
N PRO A 26 -23.80 6.66 8.09
CA PRO A 26 -25.09 5.96 8.02
C PRO A 26 -25.39 5.50 6.58
N GLY A 27 -26.08 4.35 6.45
CA GLY A 27 -26.50 3.77 5.16
C GLY A 27 -25.60 2.67 4.62
N TRP A 28 -24.36 2.54 5.11
CA TRP A 28 -23.47 1.45 4.67
C TRP A 28 -23.93 0.07 5.13
N ASP A 29 -24.58 -0.05 6.28
CA ASP A 29 -25.04 -1.35 6.77
C ASP A 29 -26.10 -2.00 5.87
N GLU A 30 -26.94 -1.19 5.23
CA GLU A 30 -27.95 -1.66 4.27
C GLU A 30 -27.36 -1.98 2.90
N LEU A 31 -26.25 -1.32 2.53
CA LEU A 31 -25.57 -1.52 1.25
C LEU A 31 -24.52 -2.65 1.29
N LEU A 32 -23.95 -2.94 2.47
CA LEU A 32 -22.90 -3.94 2.64
C LEU A 32 -23.47 -5.33 2.94
N GLY A 33 -23.82 -6.04 1.86
CA GLY A 33 -24.13 -7.45 1.90
C GLY A 33 -22.91 -8.34 2.16
N PRO A 34 -23.11 -9.67 2.25
CA PRO A 34 -22.03 -10.61 2.51
C PRO A 34 -20.93 -10.61 1.44
N ALA A 35 -21.26 -10.30 0.18
CA ALA A 35 -20.31 -10.27 -0.91
C ALA A 35 -19.43 -9.00 -0.84
N GLU A 36 -20.06 -7.86 -0.59
CA GLU A 36 -19.41 -6.55 -0.45
C GLU A 36 -18.46 -6.57 0.74
N ARG A 37 -18.88 -7.14 1.87
CA ARG A 37 -18.02 -7.33 3.06
C ARG A 37 -16.79 -8.19 2.78
N ARG A 38 -16.90 -9.24 1.95
CA ARG A 38 -15.73 -10.03 1.49
C ARG A 38 -14.84 -9.24 0.53
N ALA A 39 -15.43 -8.37 -0.27
CA ALA A 39 -14.74 -7.49 -1.21
C ALA A 39 -14.06 -6.27 -0.54
N LEU A 40 -14.14 -6.12 0.78
CA LEU A 40 -13.32 -5.15 1.54
C LEU A 40 -11.88 -5.64 1.77
N SER A 41 -11.63 -6.96 1.78
CA SER A 41 -10.30 -7.57 1.95
C SER A 41 -9.29 -7.35 0.79
N PRO A 42 -9.68 -7.29 -0.50
CA PRO A 42 -8.79 -7.05 -1.63
C PRO A 42 -8.12 -5.67 -1.65
N LEU A 43 -8.72 -4.66 -1.01
CA LEU A 43 -8.29 -3.24 -1.13
C LEU A 43 -7.01 -2.90 -0.36
N PHE A 44 -6.63 -3.70 0.64
CA PHE A 44 -5.52 -3.34 1.53
C PHE A 44 -4.13 -3.53 0.93
N TRP A 45 -3.96 -4.40 -0.08
CA TRP A 45 -2.63 -4.78 -0.57
C TRP A 45 -2.36 -4.43 -2.03
N PHE A 46 -3.40 -4.31 -2.88
CA PHE A 46 -3.23 -4.15 -4.33
C PHE A 46 -3.18 -2.71 -4.83
N ASN A 47 -3.77 -1.75 -4.09
CA ASN A 47 -3.92 -0.38 -4.60
C ASN A 47 -2.66 0.49 -4.45
N ILE A 48 -1.71 0.09 -3.59
CA ILE A 48 -0.53 0.89 -3.26
C ILE A 48 0.72 0.19 -3.76
N ASN A 49 1.51 0.90 -4.57
CA ASN A 49 2.90 0.54 -4.83
C ASN A 49 3.80 1.32 -3.85
N PRO A 50 4.23 0.72 -2.72
CA PRO A 50 5.02 1.41 -1.70
C PRO A 50 6.45 1.72 -2.17
N TYR A 51 6.87 1.16 -3.30
CA TYR A 51 8.22 1.30 -3.84
C TYR A 51 8.35 2.45 -4.85
N GLY A 52 7.25 3.14 -5.15
CA GLY A 52 7.20 4.14 -6.21
C GLY A 52 7.37 3.54 -7.61
N ARG A 53 7.37 4.40 -8.63
CA ARG A 53 7.59 3.98 -10.01
C ARG A 53 9.09 3.97 -10.29
N PHE A 54 9.70 2.79 -10.31
CA PHE A 54 11.07 2.64 -10.78
C PHE A 54 11.11 2.72 -12.31
N ARG A 55 11.56 3.85 -12.88
CA ARG A 55 11.90 3.90 -14.31
C ARG A 55 13.30 3.32 -14.46
N LEU A 56 13.35 2.07 -14.91
CA LEU A 56 14.60 1.45 -15.30
C LEU A 56 15.13 2.16 -16.55
N ASP A 57 16.18 2.96 -16.37
CA ASP A 57 16.97 3.51 -17.45
C ASP A 57 18.24 2.67 -17.60
N MET A 58 18.27 1.85 -18.66
CA MET A 58 19.41 0.98 -18.97
C MET A 58 20.65 1.75 -19.42
N THR A 59 20.54 3.07 -19.66
CA THR A 59 21.68 3.93 -19.99
C THR A 59 22.36 4.51 -18.75
N THR A 60 21.68 4.51 -17.61
CA THR A 60 22.25 4.96 -16.33
C THR A 60 23.04 3.81 -15.69
N ARG A 61 24.34 4.00 -15.47
CA ARG A 61 25.18 3.07 -14.70
C ARG A 61 25.21 3.45 -13.23
N LEU A 62 25.16 2.45 -12.35
CA LEU A 62 25.36 2.64 -10.91
C LEU A 62 26.81 3.07 -10.66
N ASP A 63 26.99 4.22 -10.01
CA ASP A 63 28.30 4.70 -9.59
C ASP A 63 28.70 3.98 -8.30
N PHE A 64 29.46 2.89 -8.47
CA PHE A 64 30.13 2.23 -7.36
C PHE A 64 31.40 3.04 -7.08
N GLY A 65 31.26 4.10 -6.29
CA GLY A 65 32.36 4.97 -5.88
C GLY A 65 33.62 4.15 -5.59
N HIS A 66 34.72 4.50 -6.24
CA HIS A 66 35.94 3.72 -6.24
C HIS A 66 36.53 3.69 -4.81
N THR A 67 36.20 2.66 -4.03
CA THR A 67 36.90 2.38 -2.77
C THR A 67 38.31 1.94 -3.13
N ARG A 68 39.23 2.91 -3.16
CA ARG A 68 40.66 2.63 -3.17
C ARG A 68 41.02 2.01 -1.82
N ALA A 69 41.42 0.74 -1.84
CA ALA A 69 42.18 0.11 -0.77
C ALA A 69 43.62 0.62 -0.79
#